data_AF-A0A0U5GUT7-F1
#
_entry.id   AF-A0A0U5GUT7-F1
#
_cell.length_a   1.000
_cell.length_b   1.000
_cell.length_c   1.000
_cell.angle_alpha   90.00
_cell.angle_beta   90.00
_cell.angle_gamma   90.00
#
_symmetry.space_group_name_H-M   'P 1'
#
loop_
_entity.id
_entity.type
_entity.pdbx_description
1 polymer ?
#
loop_
_entity_poly.entity_id
_entity_poly.type
_entity_poly.pdbx_seq_one_letter_code
_entity_poly.pdbx_strand_id
1 'polypeptide(L)'
;MHLSLLTIKALLLSLFETTSTHSTSPCKPSSFNWTTTKATGVNLGGWLVQESTIDSTFWNSHAPTASDEWTLCKTLGAHCGPVLEHRYRTFITRADIDTLASVGVSILRIPTTYAAWI
;
A
#
# COMPACT_ATOMS: atom_id res chain seq x y z
N MET A 1 -55.92 19.93 30.05
CA MET A 1 -56.30 19.92 28.62
C MET A 1 -55.08 20.46 27.88
N HIS A 2 -54.28 19.76 27.09
CA HIS A 2 -54.48 18.56 26.29
C HIS A 2 -53.17 17.73 26.31
N LEU A 3 -53.33 16.42 26.48
CA LEU A 3 -52.35 15.37 26.20
C LEU A 3 -51.90 15.43 24.73
N SER A 4 -50.63 15.15 24.46
CA SER A 4 -50.19 14.54 23.20
C SER A 4 -48.96 13.68 23.48
N LEU A 5 -49.25 12.38 23.62
CA LEU A 5 -48.30 11.28 23.51
C LEU A 5 -47.69 11.32 22.10
N LEU A 6 -46.39 11.06 21.97
CA LEU A 6 -45.80 10.13 20.99
C LEU A 6 -44.28 10.05 21.22
N THR A 7 -43.81 8.86 21.64
CA THR A 7 -42.59 8.17 21.14
C THR A 7 -41.28 8.97 21.06
N ILE A 8 -40.24 8.68 21.84
CA ILE A 8 -39.38 7.49 21.71
C ILE A 8 -38.56 7.34 23.01
N LYS A 9 -38.58 6.15 23.62
CA LYS A 9 -37.61 5.74 24.63
C LYS A 9 -36.22 5.84 24.02
N ALA A 10 -35.37 6.73 24.50
CA ALA A 10 -33.94 6.69 24.26
C ALA A 10 -33.39 5.42 24.93
N LEU A 11 -33.36 4.33 24.17
CA LEU A 11 -32.65 3.11 24.53
C LEU A 11 -31.16 3.47 24.44
N LEU A 12 -30.53 3.75 25.59
CA LEU A 12 -29.07 3.81 25.70
C LEU A 12 -28.52 2.43 25.32
N LEU A 13 -28.15 2.27 24.05
CA LEU A 13 -27.29 1.18 23.61
C LEU A 13 -25.87 1.61 24.00
N SER A 14 -25.31 0.96 25.02
CA SER A 14 -23.92 1.11 25.40
C SER A 14 -23.03 0.79 24.18
N LEU A 15 -22.44 1.82 23.59
CA LEU A 15 -21.30 1.64 22.70
C LEU A 15 -20.15 1.15 23.56
N PHE A 16 -19.93 -0.17 23.56
CA PHE A 16 -18.63 -0.70 23.96
C PHE A 16 -17.65 -0.28 22.87
N GLU A 17 -16.96 0.84 23.09
CA GLU A 17 -15.71 1.11 22.39
C GLU A 17 -14.73 0.01 22.82
N THR A 18 -14.58 -1.01 21.97
CA THR A 18 -13.42 -1.88 22.02
C THR A 18 -12.22 -1.05 21.61
N THR A 19 -11.64 -0.34 22.59
CA THR A 19 -10.27 0.15 22.45
C THR A 19 -9.39 -1.07 22.26
N SER A 20 -9.01 -1.39 21.02
CA SER A 20 -7.94 -2.33 20.74
C SER A 20 -6.69 -1.72 21.34
N THR A 21 -6.35 -2.12 22.56
CA THR A 21 -5.06 -1.83 23.15
C THR A 21 -4.05 -2.61 22.32
N HIS A 22 -3.50 -1.98 21.28
CA HIS A 22 -2.31 -2.48 20.62
C HIS A 22 -1.21 -2.51 21.69
N SER A 23 -1.01 -3.69 22.28
CA SER A 23 0.08 -3.94 23.20
C SER A 23 1.38 -3.72 22.43
N THR A 24 1.96 -2.53 22.55
CA THR A 24 3.32 -2.23 22.09
C THR A 24 4.30 -2.80 23.10
N SER A 25 4.27 -4.13 23.29
CA SER A 25 5.44 -4.81 23.84
C SER A 25 6.60 -4.51 22.89
N PRO A 26 7.79 -4.09 23.38
CA PRO A 26 8.95 -3.93 22.53
C PRO A 26 9.25 -5.29 21.90
N CYS A 27 8.89 -5.45 20.62
CA CYS A 27 9.25 -6.64 19.87
C CYS A 27 10.77 -6.62 19.77
N LYS A 28 11.43 -7.41 20.61
CA LYS A 28 12.87 -7.66 20.44
C LYS A 28 13.02 -8.20 19.02
N PRO A 29 13.79 -7.56 18.13
CA PRO A 29 13.98 -8.08 16.79
C PRO A 29 14.67 -9.44 16.93
N SER A 30 13.93 -10.53 16.75
CA SER A 30 14.54 -11.83 16.55
C SER A 30 15.24 -11.76 15.21
N SER A 31 16.53 -12.04 15.17
CA SER A 31 17.28 -12.11 13.91
C SER A 31 16.59 -13.10 12.97
N PHE A 32 16.24 -12.66 11.76
CA PHE A 32 15.70 -13.54 10.73
C PHE A 32 16.76 -14.60 10.39
N ASN A 33 16.45 -15.87 10.63
CA ASN A 33 17.37 -16.96 10.35
C ASN A 33 17.09 -17.53 8.97
N TRP A 34 17.92 -17.20 7.99
CA TRP A 34 17.79 -17.65 6.60
C TRP A 34 17.91 -19.18 6.42
N THR A 35 18.50 -19.91 7.36
CA THR A 35 18.67 -21.37 7.23
C THR A 35 17.49 -22.17 7.77
N THR A 36 16.72 -21.60 8.69
CA THR A 36 15.61 -22.31 9.36
C THR A 36 14.24 -21.69 9.11
N THR A 37 14.18 -20.40 8.76
CA THR A 37 12.92 -19.70 8.55
C THR A 37 12.38 -20.03 7.16
N LYS A 38 11.22 -20.68 7.10
CA LYS A 38 10.42 -20.75 5.87
C LYS A 38 9.56 -19.51 5.77
N ALA A 39 9.60 -18.84 4.63
CA ALA A 39 8.84 -17.63 4.38
C ALA A 39 8.15 -17.70 3.02
N THR A 40 6.96 -17.10 2.96
CA THR A 40 6.24 -16.83 1.72
C THR A 40 6.40 -15.35 1.41
N GLY A 41 6.93 -15.03 0.23
CA GLY A 41 7.22 -13.65 -0.13
C GLY A 41 6.63 -13.24 -1.45
N VAL A 42 6.48 -11.92 -1.62
CA VAL A 42 6.03 -11.29 -2.87
C VAL A 42 6.97 -10.16 -3.27
N ASN A 43 6.95 -9.81 -4.56
CA ASN A 43 7.60 -8.61 -5.07
C ASN A 43 6.58 -7.46 -5.09
N LEU A 44 7.00 -6.27 -4.68
CA LEU A 44 6.26 -5.02 -4.91
C LEU A 44 6.73 -4.39 -6.23
N GLY A 45 6.62 -5.15 -7.33
CA GLY A 45 7.03 -4.72 -8.67
C GLY A 45 6.10 -3.65 -9.24
N GLY A 46 6.60 -2.81 -10.16
CA GLY A 46 5.82 -1.73 -10.75
C GLY A 46 5.55 -0.54 -9.83
N TRP A 47 6.11 -0.56 -8.61
CA TRP A 47 6.00 0.53 -7.62
C TRP A 47 7.12 1.56 -7.78
N LEU A 48 8.34 1.22 -7.35
CA LEU A 48 9.52 2.12 -7.40
C LEU A 48 10.43 1.86 -8.61
N VAL A 49 10.01 0.94 -9.49
CA VAL A 49 10.58 0.67 -10.81
C VAL A 49 9.40 0.40 -11.74
N GLN A 50 9.33 1.09 -12.87
CA GLN A 50 8.18 1.02 -13.78
C GLN A 50 8.40 -0.02 -14.87
N GLU A 51 7.40 -0.87 -15.08
CA GLU A 51 7.41 -1.92 -16.10
C GLU A 51 6.07 -1.90 -16.87
N SER A 52 6.14 -1.89 -18.20
CA SER A 52 4.97 -1.75 -19.07
C SER A 52 3.96 -2.89 -18.93
N THR A 53 4.44 -4.08 -18.56
CA THR A 53 3.64 -5.30 -18.44
C THR A 53 2.92 -5.43 -17.10
N ILE A 54 3.31 -4.64 -16.07
CA ILE A 54 2.67 -4.67 -14.75
C ILE A 54 1.40 -3.82 -14.72
N ASP A 55 1.45 -2.65 -15.35
CA ASP A 55 0.31 -1.74 -15.48
C ASP A 55 0.31 -1.09 -16.86
N SER A 56 -0.26 -1.81 -17.83
CA SER A 56 -0.35 -1.35 -19.21
C SER A 56 -1.25 -0.11 -19.37
N THR A 57 -2.18 0.13 -18.44
CA THR A 57 -3.06 1.30 -18.49
C THR A 57 -2.27 2.56 -18.14
N PHE A 58 -1.51 2.52 -17.04
CA PHE A 58 -0.58 3.59 -16.69
C PHE A 58 0.42 3.84 -17.81
N TRP A 59 1.06 2.78 -18.32
CA TRP A 59 2.07 2.90 -19.37
C TRP A 59 1.54 3.56 -20.63
N ASN A 60 0.39 3.08 -21.13
CA ASN A 60 -0.22 3.59 -22.36
C ASN A 60 -0.74 5.03 -22.21
N SER A 61 -1.12 5.45 -21.00
CA SER A 61 -1.59 6.82 -20.74
C SER A 61 -0.46 7.87 -20.75
N HIS A 62 0.79 7.45 -20.53
CA HIS A 62 1.93 8.35 -20.38
C HIS A 62 2.96 8.24 -21.50
N ALA A 63 3.31 7.01 -21.92
CA ALA A 63 4.35 6.78 -22.91
C ALA A 63 4.18 5.41 -23.63
N PRO A 64 3.14 5.24 -24.47
CA PRO A 64 2.80 3.94 -25.09
C PRO A 64 3.90 3.34 -25.98
N THR A 65 4.82 4.17 -26.48
CA THR A 65 5.95 3.73 -27.31
C THR A 65 7.25 3.59 -26.54
N ALA A 66 7.28 3.86 -25.23
CA ALA A 66 8.48 3.69 -24.43
C ALA A 66 8.75 2.20 -24.18
N SER A 67 10.02 1.80 -24.32
CA SER A 67 10.49 0.44 -24.02
C SER A 67 10.86 0.23 -22.55
N ASP A 68 11.12 1.30 -21.81
CA ASP A 68 11.63 1.29 -20.44
C ASP A 68 11.26 2.58 -19.68
N GLU A 69 11.46 2.57 -18.36
CA GLU A 69 11.19 3.70 -17.47
C GLU A 69 12.00 4.94 -17.85
N TRP A 70 13.25 4.74 -18.29
CA TRP A 70 14.10 5.84 -18.75
C TRP A 70 13.47 6.60 -19.91
N THR A 71 12.97 5.87 -20.92
CA THR A 71 12.31 6.45 -22.08
C THR A 71 10.96 7.03 -21.71
N LEU A 72 10.21 6.40 -20.80
CA LEU A 72 8.97 6.97 -20.24
C LEU A 72 9.24 8.34 -19.60
N CYS A 73 10.29 8.45 -18.78
CA CYS A 73 10.62 9.73 -18.12
C CYS A 73 11.21 10.76 -19.07
N LYS A 74 11.96 10.35 -20.11
CA LYS A 74 12.34 11.26 -21.20
C LYS A 74 11.11 11.80 -21.95
N THR A 75 10.11 10.97 -22.22
CA THR A 75 8.87 11.38 -22.89
C THR A 75 8.05 12.35 -22.03
N LEU A 76 7.97 12.10 -20.71
CA LEU A 76 7.25 12.97 -19.78
C LEU A 76 7.98 14.29 -19.47
N GLY A 77 9.31 14.33 -19.61
CA GLY A 77 10.13 15.50 -19.30
C GLY A 77 9.90 15.97 -17.87
N ALA A 78 9.59 17.26 -17.69
CA ALA A 78 9.33 17.85 -16.38
C ALA A 78 8.16 17.22 -15.60
N HIS A 79 7.28 16.47 -16.28
CA HIS A 79 6.16 15.78 -15.65
C HIS A 79 6.53 14.39 -15.08
N CYS A 80 7.70 13.84 -15.39
CA CYS A 80 8.12 12.51 -14.88
C CYS A 80 8.04 12.45 -13.35
N GLY A 81 8.65 13.41 -12.64
CA GLY A 81 8.62 13.48 -11.18
C GLY A 81 7.19 13.51 -10.62
N PRO A 82 6.36 14.51 -10.96
CA PRO A 82 4.98 14.60 -10.48
C PRO A 82 4.11 13.36 -10.77
N VAL A 83 4.28 12.75 -11.95
CA VAL A 83 3.55 11.51 -12.32
C VAL A 83 3.99 10.34 -11.46
N LEU A 84 5.31 10.14 -11.31
CA LEU A 84 5.83 9.03 -10.51
C LEU A 84 5.56 9.22 -9.02
N GLU A 85 5.69 10.42 -8.47
CA GLU A 85 5.31 10.72 -7.08
C GLU A 85 3.82 10.45 -6.81
N HIS A 86 2.95 10.70 -7.80
CA HIS A 86 1.56 10.26 -7.70
C HIS A 86 1.43 8.75 -7.65
N ARG A 87 2.13 8.04 -8.52
CA ARG A 87 2.10 6.59 -8.52
C ARG A 87 2.66 6.01 -7.22
N TYR A 88 3.77 6.53 -6.71
CA TYR A 88 4.40 6.06 -5.47
C TYR A 88 3.46 6.16 -4.27
N ARG A 89 2.65 7.22 -4.17
CA ARG A 89 1.70 7.40 -3.07
C ARG A 89 0.40 6.59 -3.20
N THR A 90 0.05 6.08 -4.39
CA THR A 90 -1.25 5.42 -4.61
C THR A 90 -1.18 3.98 -5.10
N PHE A 91 -0.07 3.53 -5.68
CA PHE A 91 0.00 2.21 -6.30
C PHE A 91 0.12 1.07 -5.27
N ILE A 92 0.95 1.26 -4.25
CA ILE A 92 1.04 0.36 -3.08
C ILE A 92 0.78 1.18 -1.83
N THR A 93 -0.14 0.71 -1.00
CA THR A 93 -0.61 1.37 0.22
C THR A 93 -0.54 0.42 1.41
N ARG A 94 -0.85 0.94 2.61
CA ARG A 94 -0.96 0.09 3.81
C ARG A 94 -1.99 -1.03 3.65
N ALA A 95 -3.11 -0.77 2.98
CA ALA A 95 -4.16 -1.76 2.79
C ALA A 95 -3.69 -2.97 1.97
N ASP A 96 -2.77 -2.75 1.02
CA ASP A 96 -2.14 -3.83 0.26
C ASP A 96 -1.25 -4.69 1.17
N ILE A 97 -0.50 -4.06 2.08
CA ILE A 97 0.33 -4.79 3.06
C ILE A 97 -0.54 -5.59 4.04
N ASP A 98 -1.65 -5.00 4.51
CA ASP A 98 -2.61 -5.70 5.38
C ASP A 98 -3.22 -6.92 4.66
N THR A 99 -3.54 -6.77 3.37
CA THR A 99 -4.05 -7.87 2.53
C THR A 99 -3.02 -8.97 2.37
N LEU A 100 -1.76 -8.63 2.06
CA LEU A 100 -0.67 -9.60 1.93
C LEU A 100 -0.42 -10.35 3.25
N ALA A 101 -0.43 -9.63 4.37
CA ALA A 101 -0.31 -10.21 5.70
C ALA A 101 -1.48 -11.18 6.01
N SER A 102 -2.70 -10.83 5.61
CA SER A 102 -3.90 -11.67 5.84
C SER A 102 -3.83 -13.03 5.14
N VAL A 103 -3.05 -13.14 4.05
CA VAL A 103 -2.83 -14.40 3.31
C VAL A 103 -1.48 -15.07 3.66
N GLY A 104 -0.80 -14.60 4.71
CA GLY A 104 0.41 -15.23 5.23
C GLY A 104 1.73 -14.84 4.54
N VAL A 105 1.76 -13.72 3.79
CA VAL A 105 3.03 -13.16 3.30
C VAL A 105 3.85 -12.65 4.48
N SER A 106 5.12 -13.06 4.52
CA SER A 106 6.05 -12.77 5.62
C SER A 106 7.35 -12.10 5.16
N ILE A 107 7.58 -11.98 3.84
CA ILE A 107 8.72 -11.24 3.25
C ILE A 107 8.24 -10.41 2.07
N LEU A 108 8.71 -9.16 2.00
CA LEU A 108 8.51 -8.28 0.85
C LEU A 108 9.86 -8.04 0.17
N ARG A 109 9.93 -8.29 -1.14
CA ARG A 109 11.04 -7.84 -1.97
C ARG A 109 10.62 -6.53 -2.65
N ILE A 110 11.39 -5.47 -2.43
CA ILE A 110 11.10 -4.12 -2.93
C ILE A 110 12.15 -3.75 -3.98
N PRO A 111 11.84 -3.82 -5.28
CA PRO A 111 12.73 -3.33 -6.33
C PRO A 111 12.82 -1.80 -6.25
N THR A 112 14.04 -1.26 -6.39
CA THR A 112 14.30 0.18 -6.50
C THR A 112 15.23 0.43 -7.67
N THR A 113 15.07 1.57 -8.36
CA THR A 113 16.09 2.03 -9.29
C THR A 113 17.33 2.52 -8.53
N TYR A 114 18.50 2.54 -9.17
CA TYR A 114 19.69 3.18 -8.57
C TYR A 114 19.49 4.70 -8.40
N ALA A 115 18.64 5.32 -9.22
CA ALA A 115 18.35 6.75 -9.22
C ALA A 115 17.67 7.23 -7.93
N ALA A 116 17.15 6.32 -7.09
CA ALA A 116 16.60 6.66 -5.78
C ALA A 116 17.68 7.01 -4.73
N TRP A 117 18.96 6.78 -5.02
CA TRP A 117 20.04 6.79 -4.03
C TRP A 117 21.21 7.71 -4.37
N ILE A 118 21.12 8.44 -5.47
CA ILE A 118 22.14 9.38 -5.96
C ILE A 118 21.55 10.78 -6.03
#